data_AF-A0A239IKM6-F1
#
_entry.id   AF-A0A239IKM6-F1
#
_cell.length_a   1.000
_cell.length_b   1.000
_cell.length_c   1.000
_cell.angle_alpha   90.00
_cell.angle_beta   90.00
_cell.angle_gamma   90.00
#
_symmetry.space_group_name_H-M   'P 1'
#
loop_
_entity.id
_entity.type
_entity.pdbx_description
1 polymer ?
#
loop_
_entity_poly.entity_id
_entity_poly.type
_entity_poly.pdbx_seq_one_letter_code
_entity_poly.pdbx_strand_id
1 'polypeptide(L)'
;MADRLVDRLRGPFRDAAEAVFLHGSTPWEVDEALEDFGFAQGPFEAEDSLGLDLAWARQGADVSPILKRMMELGKLGRTAGAGWYRYPGGGGKVDDPIVADLALEEAHFHRLTRVDYGAEDIRDRLLAALVLAAVALVQEGAAEEEINRASVEGLGFPADQGGVLVWARTLGIAKLRAMVRSVRDEGRVPLVPARWLDDGRWPGEGAL
;
A
#
# COMPACT_ATOMS: atom_id res chain seq x y z
N MET A 1 -20.12 4.34 -6.58
CA MET A 1 -19.20 5.49 -6.57
C MET A 1 -18.08 5.29 -5.56
N ALA A 2 -18.41 4.89 -4.31
CA ALA A 2 -17.43 4.53 -3.28
C ALA A 2 -16.47 3.40 -3.70
N ASP A 3 -16.97 2.29 -4.27
CA ASP A 3 -16.12 1.17 -4.71
C ASP A 3 -15.01 1.59 -5.69
N ARG A 4 -15.31 2.51 -6.61
CA ARG A 4 -14.33 3.04 -7.56
C ARG A 4 -13.23 3.87 -6.87
N LEU A 5 -13.57 4.64 -5.84
CA LEU A 5 -12.57 5.41 -5.08
C LEU A 5 -11.68 4.47 -4.27
N VAL A 6 -12.27 3.47 -3.62
CA VAL A 6 -11.54 2.43 -2.87
C VAL A 6 -10.55 1.72 -3.79
N ASP A 7 -10.97 1.27 -4.97
CA ASP A 7 -10.08 0.59 -5.92
C ASP A 7 -8.93 1.50 -6.40
N ARG A 8 -9.22 2.78 -6.68
CA ARG A 8 -8.22 3.77 -7.10
C ARG A 8 -7.22 4.14 -6.00
N LEU A 9 -7.57 3.98 -4.72
CA LEU A 9 -6.67 4.13 -3.58
C LEU A 9 -5.90 2.84 -3.29
N ARG A 10 -6.58 1.69 -3.33
CA ARG A 10 -6.05 0.38 -2.96
C ARG A 10 -4.90 -0.05 -3.86
N GLY A 11 -5.02 0.13 -5.18
CA GLY A 11 -3.98 -0.27 -6.15
C GLY A 11 -2.60 0.30 -5.79
N PRO A 12 -2.42 1.63 -5.78
CA PRO A 12 -1.14 2.24 -5.43
C PRO A 12 -0.64 1.89 -4.02
N PHE A 13 -1.54 1.77 -3.04
CA PHE A 13 -1.17 1.41 -1.66
C PHE A 13 -0.61 -0.02 -1.57
N ARG A 14 -1.28 -0.96 -2.24
CA ARG A 14 -0.84 -2.35 -2.36
C ARG A 14 0.47 -2.47 -3.13
N ASP A 15 0.57 -1.82 -4.29
CA ASP A 15 1.77 -1.88 -5.12
C ASP A 15 2.98 -1.34 -4.35
N ALA A 16 2.79 -0.35 -3.47
CA ALA A 16 3.82 0.12 -2.55
C ALA A 16 4.18 -0.91 -1.47
N ALA A 17 3.19 -1.59 -0.87
CA ALA A 17 3.43 -2.66 0.10
C ALA A 17 4.28 -3.79 -0.50
N GLU A 18 3.93 -4.24 -1.71
CA GLU A 18 4.65 -5.30 -2.42
C GLU A 18 6.03 -4.85 -2.88
N ALA A 19 6.19 -3.61 -3.33
CA ALA A 19 7.49 -3.06 -3.67
C ALA A 19 8.42 -3.04 -2.45
N VAL A 20 7.92 -2.61 -1.29
CA VAL A 20 8.69 -2.60 -0.03
C VAL A 20 9.08 -4.02 0.38
N PHE A 21 8.17 -4.98 0.25
CA PHE A 21 8.45 -6.40 0.48
C PHE A 21 9.52 -6.96 -0.47
N LEU A 22 9.38 -6.70 -1.77
CA LEU A 22 10.34 -7.13 -2.80
C LEU A 22 11.72 -6.52 -2.56
N HIS A 23 11.77 -5.26 -2.11
CA HIS A 23 13.00 -4.51 -1.91
C HIS A 23 13.67 -4.73 -0.55
N GLY A 24 13.07 -5.43 0.40
CA GLY A 24 13.84 -5.85 1.56
C GLY A 24 13.13 -6.11 2.88
N SER A 25 11.82 -5.91 2.98
CA SER A 25 11.08 -6.29 4.19
C SER A 25 10.52 -7.73 4.10
N THR A 26 9.66 -8.05 5.07
CA THR A 26 8.72 -9.18 5.10
C THR A 26 7.27 -8.67 5.09
N PRO A 27 6.27 -9.52 4.82
CA PRO A 27 4.87 -9.14 4.99
C PRO A 27 4.56 -8.71 6.42
N TRP A 28 5.12 -9.41 7.42
CA TRP A 28 4.94 -9.12 8.84
C TRP A 28 5.39 -7.70 9.21
N GLU A 29 6.60 -7.30 8.82
CA GLU A 29 7.11 -5.94 9.11
C GLU A 29 6.28 -4.85 8.45
N VAL A 30 5.70 -5.12 7.28
CA VAL A 30 4.81 -4.16 6.61
C VAL A 30 3.48 -4.05 7.33
N ASP A 31 2.88 -5.18 7.70
CA ASP A 31 1.64 -5.17 8.47
C ASP A 31 1.83 -4.47 9.82
N GLU A 32 2.89 -4.82 10.56
CA GLU A 32 3.21 -4.24 11.87
C GLU A 32 3.44 -2.73 11.78
N ALA A 33 4.20 -2.24 10.80
CA ALA A 33 4.45 -0.80 10.64
C ALA A 33 3.17 0.03 10.41
N LEU A 34 2.16 -0.57 9.76
CA LEU A 34 0.89 0.10 9.46
C LEU A 34 -0.10 -0.05 10.62
N GLU A 35 -0.10 -1.20 11.30
CA GLU A 35 -0.85 -1.41 12.54
C GLU A 35 -0.36 -0.47 13.64
N ASP A 36 0.96 -0.29 13.79
CA ASP A 36 1.57 0.68 14.71
C ASP A 36 1.20 2.14 14.37
N PHE A 37 0.99 2.44 13.10
CA PHE A 37 0.46 3.74 12.67
C PHE A 37 -1.02 3.94 13.03
N GLY A 38 -1.76 2.84 13.26
CA GLY A 38 -3.16 2.82 13.68
C GLY A 38 -4.13 2.18 12.69
N PHE A 39 -3.64 1.50 11.63
CA PHE A 39 -4.53 0.67 10.81
C PHE A 39 -5.08 -0.48 11.66
N ALA A 40 -6.34 -0.85 11.43
CA ALA A 40 -6.93 -1.98 12.14
C ALA A 40 -6.30 -3.32 11.75
N GLN A 41 -5.77 -3.40 10.53
CA GLN A 41 -5.13 -4.57 9.97
C GLN A 41 -4.14 -4.12 8.89
N GLY A 42 -2.95 -4.73 8.88
CA GLY A 42 -1.95 -4.45 7.86
C GLY A 42 -2.39 -4.85 6.44
N PRO A 43 -1.77 -4.28 5.40
CA PRO A 43 -2.19 -4.47 4.01
C PRO A 43 -2.19 -5.95 3.57
N PHE A 44 -1.20 -6.75 3.96
CA PHE A 44 -1.08 -8.13 3.51
C PHE A 44 -2.11 -9.03 4.15
N GLU A 45 -2.32 -8.93 5.47
CA GLU A 45 -3.42 -9.67 6.08
C GLU A 45 -4.76 -9.21 5.50
N ALA A 46 -4.92 -7.91 5.21
CA ALA A 46 -6.17 -7.37 4.64
C ALA A 46 -6.47 -8.00 3.27
N GLU A 47 -5.46 -8.20 2.44
CA GLU A 47 -5.60 -8.93 1.19
C GLU A 47 -5.95 -10.40 1.39
N ASP A 48 -5.31 -11.08 2.35
CA ASP A 48 -5.63 -12.48 2.67
C ASP A 48 -7.07 -12.65 3.15
N SER A 49 -7.58 -11.69 3.93
CA SER A 49 -8.99 -11.67 4.36
C SER A 49 -9.95 -11.44 3.20
N LEU A 50 -9.58 -10.61 2.22
CA LEU A 50 -10.40 -10.34 1.04
C LEU A 50 -10.40 -11.51 0.03
N GLY A 51 -9.28 -12.21 -0.10
CA GLY A 51 -9.05 -13.21 -1.12
C GLY A 51 -8.15 -12.68 -2.25
N LEU A 52 -7.04 -13.38 -2.48
CA LEU A 52 -6.02 -13.00 -3.46
C LEU A 52 -6.47 -13.23 -4.91
N ASP A 53 -7.45 -14.09 -5.14
CA ASP A 53 -8.12 -14.28 -6.42
C ASP A 53 -8.86 -13.01 -6.88
N LEU A 54 -9.53 -12.33 -5.94
CA LEU A 54 -10.16 -11.04 -6.20
C LEU A 54 -9.12 -9.92 -6.37
N ALA A 55 -7.99 -9.96 -5.66
CA ALA A 55 -6.89 -9.04 -5.90
C ALA A 55 -6.31 -9.22 -7.32
N TRP A 56 -6.09 -10.47 -7.74
CA TRP A 56 -5.59 -10.83 -9.05
C TRP A 56 -6.52 -10.41 -10.19
N ALA A 57 -7.83 -10.68 -10.06
CA ALA A 57 -8.82 -10.33 -11.07
C ALA A 57 -8.91 -8.81 -11.34
N ARG A 58 -8.59 -7.98 -10.34
CA ARG A 58 -8.58 -6.51 -10.45
C ARG A 58 -7.32 -5.95 -11.11
N GLN A 59 -6.23 -6.72 -11.12
CA GLN A 59 -4.91 -6.28 -11.60
C GLN A 59 -4.73 -6.37 -13.11
N GLY A 60 -5.23 -7.42 -13.75
CA GLY A 60 -4.70 -7.80 -15.07
C GLY A 60 -3.28 -8.38 -14.96
N ALA A 61 -2.80 -9.03 -16.02
CA ALA A 61 -1.71 -10.01 -15.94
C ALA A 61 -0.28 -9.48 -15.62
N ASP A 62 -0.06 -8.17 -15.51
CA ASP A 62 1.27 -7.55 -15.47
C ASP A 62 1.68 -6.93 -14.11
N VAL A 63 0.93 -7.14 -13.02
CA VAL A 63 0.95 -6.17 -11.89
C VAL A 63 1.74 -6.60 -10.65
N SER A 64 2.18 -7.86 -10.52
CA SER A 64 3.10 -8.25 -9.44
C SER A 64 3.82 -9.57 -9.70
N PRO A 65 5.17 -9.60 -9.63
CA PRO A 65 5.91 -10.84 -9.81
C PRO A 65 5.67 -11.86 -8.68
N ILE A 66 5.45 -11.38 -7.44
CA ILE A 66 5.23 -12.25 -6.27
C ILE A 66 3.80 -12.80 -6.25
N LEU A 67 2.79 -11.93 -6.41
CA LEU A 67 1.39 -12.39 -6.32
C LEU A 67 1.08 -13.44 -7.39
N LYS A 68 1.61 -13.26 -8.61
CA LYS A 68 1.45 -14.25 -9.68
C LYS A 68 1.90 -15.65 -9.24
N ARG A 69 3.09 -15.75 -8.65
CA ARG A 69 3.65 -17.03 -8.20
C ARG A 69 2.91 -17.59 -7.00
N MET A 70 2.43 -16.73 -6.10
CA MET A 70 1.54 -17.14 -5.01
C MET A 70 0.26 -17.80 -5.51
N MET A 71 -0.37 -17.22 -6.55
CA MET A 71 -1.57 -17.78 -7.19
C MET A 71 -1.28 -19.15 -7.82
N GLU A 72 -0.15 -19.31 -8.52
CA GLU A 72 0.28 -20.59 -9.10
C GLU A 72 0.51 -21.68 -8.04
N LEU A 73 0.88 -21.28 -6.81
CA LEU A 73 1.08 -22.16 -5.66
C LEU A 73 -0.20 -22.39 -4.84
N GLY A 74 -1.35 -21.88 -5.28
CA GLY A 74 -2.63 -22.03 -4.58
C GLY A 74 -2.72 -21.26 -3.26
N LYS A 75 -1.88 -20.22 -3.08
CA LYS A 75 -1.98 -19.28 -1.96
C LYS A 75 -3.05 -18.23 -2.29
N LEU A 76 -4.29 -18.46 -1.87
CA LEU A 76 -5.46 -17.66 -2.24
C LEU A 76 -5.97 -16.75 -1.11
N GLY A 77 -5.34 -16.80 0.07
CA GLY A 77 -5.74 -16.03 1.25
C GLY A 77 -6.27 -16.90 2.39
N ARG A 78 -6.87 -16.24 3.38
CA ARG A 78 -7.27 -16.81 4.67
C ARG A 78 -8.24 -17.98 4.54
N THR A 79 -9.26 -17.84 3.68
CA THR A 79 -10.29 -18.88 3.48
C THR A 79 -9.71 -20.17 2.88
N ALA A 80 -8.64 -20.05 2.08
CA ALA A 80 -7.93 -21.19 1.51
C ALA A 80 -6.87 -21.78 2.46
N GLY A 81 -6.67 -21.16 3.64
CA GLY A 81 -5.67 -21.57 4.64
C GLY A 81 -4.26 -21.05 4.40
N ALA A 82 -4.00 -20.40 3.26
CA ALA A 82 -2.71 -19.80 2.93
C ALA A 82 -2.86 -18.67 1.90
N GLY A 83 -2.15 -17.58 2.12
CA GLY A 83 -2.00 -16.40 1.26
C GLY A 83 -0.61 -15.80 1.47
N TRP A 84 -0.52 -14.52 1.79
CA TRP A 84 0.70 -13.88 2.32
C TRP A 84 1.17 -14.55 3.61
N TYR A 85 0.22 -15.06 4.40
CA TYR A 85 0.46 -15.84 5.60
C TYR A 85 -0.13 -17.25 5.49
N ARG A 86 0.24 -18.14 6.42
CA ARG A 86 -0.50 -19.40 6.66
C ARG A 86 -1.48 -19.24 7.81
N TYR A 87 -2.56 -19.99 7.75
CA TYR A 87 -3.64 -19.95 8.74
C TYR A 87 -3.93 -21.35 9.32
N PRO A 88 -3.06 -21.88 10.20
CA PRO A 88 -3.25 -23.19 10.80
C PRO A 88 -4.41 -23.17 11.81
N GLY A 89 -5.57 -23.70 11.41
CA GLY A 89 -6.61 -24.21 12.32
C GLY A 89 -7.06 -23.30 13.47
N GLY A 90 -7.14 -21.98 13.26
CA GLY A 90 -7.70 -21.03 14.23
C GLY A 90 -6.71 -20.25 15.11
N GLY A 91 -5.40 -20.46 14.94
CA GLY A 91 -4.34 -19.84 15.77
C GLY A 91 -3.85 -18.45 15.36
N GLY A 92 -4.50 -17.79 14.39
CA GLY A 92 -4.03 -16.54 13.80
C GLY A 92 -3.16 -16.75 12.56
N LYS A 93 -2.58 -15.65 12.04
CA LYS A 93 -1.65 -15.67 10.91
C LYS A 93 -0.26 -16.10 11.40
N VAL A 94 0.45 -16.90 10.61
CA VAL A 94 1.86 -17.23 10.82
C VAL A 94 2.64 -17.06 9.53
N ASP A 95 3.94 -16.74 9.65
CA ASP A 95 4.78 -16.57 8.47
C ASP A 95 4.81 -17.81 7.57
N ASP A 96 4.88 -17.54 6.28
CA ASP A 96 5.07 -18.54 5.25
C ASP A 96 6.47 -18.40 4.64
N PRO A 97 7.40 -19.32 4.93
CA PRO A 97 8.75 -19.29 4.35
C PRO A 97 8.74 -19.25 2.82
N ILE A 98 7.72 -19.85 2.18
CA ILE A 98 7.60 -19.84 0.72
C ILE A 98 7.40 -18.41 0.22
N VAL A 99 6.61 -17.59 0.91
CA VAL A 99 6.35 -16.20 0.50
C VAL A 99 7.65 -15.38 0.61
N ALA A 100 8.42 -15.57 1.69
CA ALA A 100 9.72 -14.94 1.84
C ALA A 100 10.71 -15.36 0.74
N ASP A 101 10.79 -16.65 0.43
CA ASP A 101 11.64 -17.20 -0.63
C ASP A 101 11.26 -16.63 -2.01
N LEU A 102 9.96 -16.47 -2.30
CA LEU A 102 9.50 -15.85 -3.55
C LEU A 102 10.06 -14.44 -3.72
N ALA A 103 10.02 -13.60 -2.68
CA ALA A 103 10.55 -12.24 -2.79
C ALA A 103 12.07 -12.22 -2.99
N LEU A 104 12.81 -13.15 -2.37
CA LEU A 104 14.26 -13.29 -2.59
C LEU A 104 14.58 -13.72 -4.03
N GLU A 105 13.83 -14.68 -4.56
CA GLU A 105 13.98 -15.14 -5.94
C GLU A 105 13.63 -14.06 -6.96
N GLU A 106 12.50 -13.37 -6.78
CA GLU A 106 12.09 -12.27 -7.68
C GLU A 106 13.09 -11.11 -7.62
N ALA A 107 13.59 -10.73 -6.44
CA ALA A 107 14.63 -9.73 -6.33
C ALA A 107 15.90 -10.15 -7.08
N HIS A 108 16.28 -11.44 -7.01
CA HIS A 108 17.41 -11.98 -7.76
C HIS A 108 17.18 -11.92 -9.29
N PHE A 109 16.03 -12.41 -9.77
CA PHE A 109 15.70 -12.41 -11.21
C PHE A 109 15.67 -11.01 -11.80
N HIS A 110 15.12 -10.05 -11.06
CA HIS A 110 15.05 -8.65 -11.47
C HIS A 110 16.33 -7.85 -11.16
N ARG A 111 17.37 -8.47 -10.61
CA ARG A 111 18.66 -7.84 -10.23
C ARG A 111 18.47 -6.65 -9.29
N LEU A 112 17.50 -6.76 -8.40
CA LEU A 112 17.20 -5.75 -7.40
C LEU A 112 18.15 -5.92 -6.21
N THR A 113 18.73 -4.81 -5.76
CA THR A 113 19.45 -4.79 -4.48
C THR A 113 18.44 -4.62 -3.37
N ARG A 114 18.36 -5.61 -2.47
CA ARG A 114 17.54 -5.53 -1.27
C ARG A 114 18.22 -4.67 -0.20
N VAL A 115 17.44 -3.91 0.56
CA VAL A 115 17.89 -3.13 1.72
C VAL A 115 16.96 -3.35 2.90
N ASP A 116 17.49 -3.29 4.11
CA ASP A 116 16.64 -3.34 5.29
C ASP A 116 15.87 -2.02 5.43
N TYR A 117 14.54 -2.12 5.52
CA TYR A 117 13.70 -0.97 5.84
C TYR A 117 13.33 -0.99 7.33
N GLY A 118 13.48 0.14 8.00
CA GLY A 118 12.88 0.33 9.34
C GLY A 118 11.37 0.55 9.25
N ALA A 119 10.65 0.40 10.37
CA ALA A 119 9.19 0.58 10.41
C ALA A 119 8.73 1.96 9.89
N GLU A 120 9.46 3.03 10.22
CA GLU A 120 9.15 4.38 9.71
C GLU A 120 9.33 4.48 8.19
N ASP A 121 10.40 3.86 7.67
CA ASP A 121 10.69 3.81 6.24
C ASP A 121 9.60 3.06 5.46
N ILE A 122 9.16 1.92 5.98
CA ILE A 122 8.04 1.15 5.43
C ILE A 122 6.78 2.01 5.40
N ARG A 123 6.40 2.55 6.55
CA ARG A 123 5.20 3.38 6.71
C ARG A 123 5.20 4.56 5.73
N ASP A 124 6.29 5.31 5.68
CA ASP A 124 6.38 6.52 4.87
C ASP A 124 6.24 6.21 3.36
N ARG A 125 6.73 5.06 2.89
CA ARG A 125 6.59 4.59 1.50
C ARG A 125 5.14 4.28 1.14
N LEU A 126 4.44 3.55 2.00
CA LEU A 126 3.04 3.19 1.79
C LEU A 126 2.12 4.41 1.90
N LEU A 127 2.34 5.27 2.91
CA LEU A 127 1.55 6.48 3.09
C LEU A 127 1.83 7.52 1.99
N ALA A 128 3.06 7.64 1.50
CA ALA A 128 3.35 8.49 0.33
C ALA A 128 2.54 8.03 -0.90
N ALA A 129 2.54 6.73 -1.21
CA ALA A 129 1.78 6.20 -2.34
C ALA A 129 0.28 6.45 -2.20
N LEU A 130 -0.28 6.22 -1.00
CA LEU A 130 -1.69 6.44 -0.72
C LEU A 130 -2.08 7.91 -0.81
N VAL A 131 -1.27 8.83 -0.29
CA VAL A 131 -1.52 10.27 -0.39
C VAL A 131 -1.48 10.73 -1.85
N LEU A 132 -0.52 10.25 -2.65
CA LEU A 132 -0.46 10.63 -4.06
C LEU A 132 -1.67 10.14 -4.85
N ALA A 133 -2.15 8.92 -4.57
CA ALA A 133 -3.38 8.40 -5.15
C ALA A 133 -4.60 9.24 -4.76
N ALA A 134 -4.72 9.58 -3.48
CA ALA A 134 -5.80 10.41 -2.97
C ALA A 134 -5.80 11.81 -3.61
N VAL A 135 -4.64 12.44 -3.73
CA VAL A 135 -4.51 13.73 -4.39
C VAL A 135 -4.87 13.66 -5.87
N ALA A 136 -4.46 12.62 -6.58
CA ALA A 136 -4.83 12.46 -7.99
C ALA A 136 -6.35 12.41 -8.16
N LEU A 137 -7.07 11.78 -7.24
CA LEU A 137 -8.54 11.76 -7.23
C LEU A 137 -9.14 13.16 -6.99
N VAL A 138 -8.55 13.98 -6.11
CA VAL A 138 -8.94 15.39 -5.94
C VAL A 138 -8.78 16.16 -7.25
N GLN A 139 -7.66 15.96 -7.96
CA GLN A 139 -7.41 16.61 -9.25
C GLN A 139 -8.37 16.14 -10.36
N GLU A 140 -8.89 14.93 -10.26
CA GLU A 140 -9.96 14.40 -11.12
C GLU A 140 -11.36 14.92 -10.75
N GLY A 141 -11.48 15.72 -9.67
CA GLY A 141 -12.72 16.35 -9.23
C GLY A 141 -13.53 15.53 -8.22
N ALA A 142 -12.95 14.48 -7.61
CA ALA A 142 -13.60 13.77 -6.53
C ALA A 142 -13.59 14.61 -5.23
N ALA A 143 -14.68 14.53 -4.46
CA ALA A 143 -14.80 15.25 -3.20
C ALA A 143 -13.88 14.64 -2.13
N GLU A 144 -13.19 15.49 -1.37
CA GLU A 144 -12.21 15.05 -0.38
C GLU A 144 -12.84 14.24 0.75
N GLU A 145 -14.05 14.58 1.16
CA GLU A 145 -14.80 13.85 2.19
C GLU A 145 -15.08 12.40 1.75
N GLU A 146 -15.34 12.18 0.46
CA GLU A 146 -15.57 10.85 -0.10
C GLU A 146 -14.28 10.04 -0.20
N ILE A 147 -13.15 10.70 -0.53
CA ILE A 147 -11.82 10.08 -0.55
C ILE A 147 -11.39 9.67 0.85
N ASN A 148 -11.56 10.56 1.84
CA ASN A 148 -11.24 10.26 3.24
C ASN A 148 -12.10 9.11 3.76
N ARG A 149 -13.41 9.15 3.52
CA ARG A 149 -14.32 8.05 3.88
C ARG A 149 -13.90 6.74 3.21
N ALA A 150 -13.58 6.76 1.92
CA ALA A 150 -13.10 5.58 1.20
C ALA A 150 -11.78 5.03 1.78
N SER A 151 -10.87 5.90 2.23
CA SER A 151 -9.62 5.47 2.87
C SER A 151 -9.87 4.77 4.22
N VAL A 152 -10.81 5.28 5.02
CA VAL A 152 -11.16 4.70 6.32
C VAL A 152 -11.94 3.40 6.15
N GLU A 153 -13.05 3.44 5.42
CA GLU A 153 -13.98 2.31 5.29
C GLU A 153 -13.43 1.21 4.37
N GLY A 154 -12.68 1.60 3.33
CA GLY A 154 -12.20 0.66 2.31
C GLY A 154 -10.81 0.10 2.58
N LEU A 155 -9.91 0.90 3.15
CA LEU A 155 -8.50 0.51 3.36
C LEU A 155 -8.15 0.36 4.85
N GLY A 156 -9.06 0.72 5.77
CA GLY A 156 -8.80 0.63 7.21
C GLY A 156 -7.91 1.75 7.75
N PHE A 157 -7.81 2.89 7.04
CA PHE A 157 -7.06 4.05 7.52
C PHE A 157 -7.59 4.51 8.90
N PRO A 158 -6.72 4.89 9.85
CA PRO A 158 -7.13 5.28 11.20
C PRO A 158 -8.22 6.37 11.21
N ALA A 159 -9.41 6.02 11.71
CA ALA A 159 -10.58 6.90 11.69
C ALA A 159 -10.41 8.13 12.59
N ASP A 160 -9.66 7.99 13.69
CA ASP A 160 -9.30 9.05 14.62
C ASP A 160 -8.37 10.10 13.99
N GLN A 161 -7.70 9.77 12.89
CA GLN A 161 -6.90 10.70 12.08
C GLN A 161 -7.70 11.35 10.94
N GLY A 162 -8.98 11.02 10.77
CA GLY A 162 -9.90 11.66 9.83
C GLY A 162 -9.77 11.24 8.36
N GLY A 163 -8.94 10.24 8.06
CA GLY A 163 -8.66 9.78 6.69
C GLY A 163 -7.41 10.40 6.06
N VAL A 164 -6.99 9.85 4.92
CA VAL A 164 -5.68 10.12 4.32
C VAL A 164 -5.41 11.60 4.03
N LEU A 165 -6.36 12.34 3.47
CA LEU A 165 -6.17 13.76 3.11
C LEU A 165 -6.20 14.66 4.35
N VAL A 166 -6.98 14.31 5.38
CA VAL A 166 -6.98 15.03 6.65
C VAL A 166 -5.62 14.84 7.34
N TRP A 167 -5.18 13.60 7.49
CA TRP A 167 -3.86 13.27 8.05
C TRP A 167 -2.71 13.95 7.29
N ALA A 168 -2.73 13.90 5.96
CA ALA A 168 -1.68 14.52 5.15
C ALA A 168 -1.58 16.04 5.36
N ARG A 169 -2.69 16.71 5.70
CA ARG A 169 -2.66 18.13 6.10
C ARG A 169 -2.11 18.35 7.49
N THR A 170 -2.38 17.47 8.46
CA THR A 170 -1.82 17.60 9.82
C THR A 170 -0.31 17.41 9.84
N LEU A 171 0.24 16.59 8.92
CA LEU A 171 1.68 16.45 8.72
C LEU A 171 2.34 17.76 8.25
N GLY A 172 1.59 18.57 7.49
CA GLY A 172 2.05 19.83 6.91
C GLY A 172 2.80 19.65 5.58
N ILE A 173 2.58 20.59 4.65
CA ILE A 173 3.05 20.49 3.25
C ILE A 173 4.55 20.30 3.11
N ALA A 174 5.37 20.91 3.99
CA ALA A 174 6.82 20.80 3.92
C ALA A 174 7.31 19.38 4.21
N LYS A 175 6.78 18.74 5.27
CA LYS A 175 7.12 17.37 5.64
C LYS A 175 6.59 16.38 4.61
N LEU A 176 5.36 16.56 4.16
CA LEU A 176 4.78 15.72 3.11
C LEU A 176 5.61 15.74 1.82
N ARG A 177 6.04 16.92 1.37
CA ARG A 177 6.92 17.04 0.18
C ARG A 177 8.26 16.34 0.38
N ALA A 178 8.87 16.47 1.55
CA ALA A 178 10.13 15.81 1.86
C ALA A 178 9.97 14.28 1.83
N MET A 179 8.93 13.75 2.48
CA MET A 179 8.60 12.33 2.48
C MET A 179 8.40 11.80 1.05
N VAL A 180 7.55 12.45 0.25
CA VAL A 180 7.26 12.00 -1.11
C VAL A 180 8.48 12.10 -2.04
N ARG A 181 9.31 13.15 -1.89
CA ARG A 181 10.57 13.27 -2.65
C ARG A 181 11.55 12.17 -2.29
N SER A 182 11.71 11.87 -1.00
CA SER A 182 12.57 10.77 -0.55
C SER A 182 12.18 9.44 -1.20
N VAL A 183 10.88 9.10 -1.18
CA VAL A 183 10.38 7.85 -1.79
C VAL A 183 10.52 7.86 -3.31
N ARG A 184 10.28 9.00 -3.97
CA ARG A 184 10.42 9.16 -5.42
C ARG A 184 11.87 9.02 -5.87
N ASP A 185 12.79 9.68 -5.19
CA ASP A 185 14.21 9.73 -5.55
C ASP A 185 14.88 8.37 -5.33
N GLU A 186 14.40 7.58 -4.39
CA GLU A 186 14.80 6.18 -4.22
C GLU A 186 14.42 5.31 -5.42
N GLY A 187 13.28 5.58 -6.08
CA GLY A 187 12.88 4.92 -7.32
C GLY A 187 12.49 3.45 -7.19
N ARG A 188 12.19 2.97 -5.97
CA ARG A 188 11.85 1.57 -5.68
C ARG A 188 10.36 1.30 -5.52
N VAL A 189 9.58 2.33 -5.25
CA VAL A 189 8.14 2.24 -5.05
C VAL A 189 7.44 2.89 -6.25
N PRO A 190 6.48 2.21 -6.90
CA PRO A 190 5.69 2.82 -7.96
C PRO A 190 4.80 3.92 -7.37
N LEU A 191 4.93 5.15 -7.87
CA LEU A 191 4.17 6.29 -7.40
C LEU A 191 3.30 6.86 -8.53
N VAL A 192 2.06 7.21 -8.19
CA VAL A 192 1.19 7.99 -9.08
C VAL A 192 1.89 9.33 -9.39
N PRO A 193 1.93 9.79 -10.66
CA PRO A 193 2.55 11.05 -11.02
C PRO A 193 1.92 12.22 -10.26
N ALA A 194 2.74 12.95 -9.49
CA ALA A 194 2.27 14.06 -8.67
C ALA A 194 2.90 15.37 -9.14
N ARG A 195 2.19 16.04 -10.06
CA ARG A 195 2.61 17.31 -10.68
C ARG A 195 2.58 18.49 -9.69
N TRP A 196 1.76 18.42 -8.66
CA TRP A 196 1.56 19.45 -7.64
C TRP A 196 2.72 19.55 -6.62
N LEU A 197 3.61 18.55 -6.56
CA LEU A 197 4.71 18.49 -5.59
C LEU A 197 5.71 19.64 -5.73
N ASP A 198 5.71 20.35 -6.85
CA ASP A 198 6.64 21.45 -7.11
C ASP A 198 6.02 22.83 -6.85
N ASP A 199 4.71 22.96 -7.02
CA ASP A 199 3.96 24.22 -6.90
C ASP A 199 3.75 24.69 -5.45
N GLY A 200 3.97 23.80 -4.46
CA GLY A 200 3.96 24.14 -3.03
C GLY A 200 2.60 24.48 -2.43
N ARG A 201 1.51 24.17 -3.13
CA ARG A 201 0.13 24.35 -2.68
C ARG A 201 -0.57 23.02 -2.52
N TRP A 202 -1.56 22.97 -1.63
CA TRP A 202 -2.42 21.80 -1.55
C TRP A 202 -3.32 21.75 -2.81
N PRO A 203 -3.49 20.57 -3.44
CA PRO A 203 -4.40 20.39 -4.56
C PRO A 203 -5.83 20.83 -4.21
N GLY A 204 -6.43 21.71 -5.01
CA GLY A 204 -7.76 22.27 -4.74
C GLY A 204 -7.75 23.63 -4.05
N GLU A 205 -6.61 24.10 -3.53
CA GLU A 205 -6.43 25.51 -3.17
C GLU A 205 -6.21 26.30 -4.47
N GLY A 206 -7.25 26.99 -4.94
CA GLY A 206 -7.22 27.73 -6.21
C GLY A 206 -6.06 28.72 -6.33
N ALA A 207 -5.67 29.02 -7.58
CA ALA A 207 -4.90 30.21 -7.87
C ALA A 207 -5.77 31.44 -7.52
N LEU A 208 -5.40 32.18 -6.48
CA LEU A 208 -5.89 33.54 -6.27
C LEU A 208 -5.56 34.41 -7.48
#